data_AF-A0A7U9DAE6-F1
#
_entry.id   AF-A0A7U9DAE6-F1
#
_cell.length_a   1.000
_cell.length_b   1.000
_cell.length_c   1.000
_cell.angle_alpha   90.00
_cell.angle_beta   90.00
_cell.angle_gamma   90.00
#
_symmetry.space_group_name_H-M   'P 1'
#
loop_
_entity.id
_entity.type
_entity.pdbx_description
1 polymer ?
#
loop_
_entity_poly.entity_id
_entity_poly.type
_entity_poly.pdbx_seq_one_letter_code
_entity_poly.pdbx_strand_id
1 'polypeptide(L)'
;MNKPKAYCRLLLPCFLLLSACTVDISQPDSSATAVDAEAKTWAVKFQHQSSFTEQSITEITESDLKPGDLLFSSSLGVTSFGIRVFSTSSVSHVAIYLGDNNVAEATGAGVQIVSLKKAMKHSDKLFVLRAPDLTPQQATDITAFANKIKDSGYNYRGIVEFIPFMVTRQMCSLNPFSADFRQQCVSGLAKAQLSSVGEGDKKSWFCSEFVTDAFAKAGHPLTLAQSGWISPADLMHMRAGDVSAFRPEAQLQYVGHLKPGIYIKTGRFVGLTR
;
A
#
# COMPACT_ATOMS: atom_id res chain seq x y z
N MET A 1 -8.41 18.43 49.69
CA MET A 1 -9.14 18.02 48.48
C MET A 1 -8.18 17.92 47.31
N ASN A 2 -8.28 16.80 46.59
CA ASN A 2 -7.22 16.17 45.80
C ASN A 2 -6.87 16.87 44.48
N LYS A 3 -5.58 16.86 44.13
CA LYS A 3 -5.09 17.05 42.75
C LYS A 3 -5.46 15.83 41.90
N PRO A 4 -5.71 16.03 40.60
CA PRO A 4 -4.80 15.38 39.64
C PRO A 4 -4.46 16.30 38.45
N LYS A 5 -3.23 16.82 38.42
CA LYS A 5 -2.58 17.35 37.22
C LYS A 5 -1.43 16.41 36.86
N ALA A 6 -1.74 15.22 36.34
CA ALA A 6 -0.71 14.25 35.93
C ALA A 6 -1.03 13.50 34.62
N TYR A 7 -2.26 13.55 34.11
CA TYR A 7 -2.62 12.80 32.89
C TYR A 7 -2.29 13.52 31.57
N CYS A 8 -2.15 14.84 31.58
CA CYS A 8 -1.90 15.61 30.35
C CYS A 8 -0.43 15.56 29.85
N ARG A 9 0.52 15.14 30.71
CA ARG A 9 1.95 15.05 30.34
C ARG A 9 2.38 13.69 29.78
N LEU A 10 1.57 12.64 29.95
CA LEU A 10 1.87 11.31 29.40
C LEU A 10 1.31 11.10 27.97
N LEU A 11 0.35 11.93 27.54
CA LEU A 11 -0.27 11.83 26.21
C LEU A 11 0.62 12.43 25.10
N LEU A 12 1.41 13.48 25.40
CA LEU A 12 2.31 14.10 24.42
C LEU A 12 3.40 13.17 23.85
N PRO A 13 4.09 12.32 24.65
CA PRO A 13 5.09 11.39 24.10
C PRO A 13 4.46 10.22 23.32
N CYS A 14 3.22 9.82 23.62
CA CYS A 14 2.52 8.80 22.83
C CYS A 14 2.23 9.27 21.40
N PHE A 15 1.88 10.55 21.20
CA PHE A 15 1.64 11.08 19.86
C PHE A 15 2.92 11.22 19.02
N LEU A 16 4.08 11.46 19.66
CA LEU A 16 5.38 11.54 18.96
C LEU A 16 5.93 10.15 18.54
N LEU A 17 5.53 9.07 19.22
CA LEU A 17 5.89 7.70 18.83
C LEU A 17 5.04 7.16 17.67
N LEU A 18 3.86 7.74 17.43
CA LEU A 18 2.98 7.37 16.31
C LEU A 18 3.43 7.90 14.95
N SER A 19 4.42 8.81 14.92
CA SER A 19 5.06 9.30 13.68
C SER A 19 6.38 8.58 13.37
N ALA A 20 6.75 7.53 14.10
CA ALA A 20 7.99 6.80 13.86
C ALA A 20 7.90 6.06 12.52
N CYS A 21 8.80 6.34 11.58
CA CYS A 21 8.93 5.59 10.34
C CYS A 21 9.27 4.14 10.69
N THR A 22 8.56 3.16 10.11
CA THR A 22 8.91 1.75 10.31
C THR A 22 10.35 1.51 9.84
N VAL A 23 11.15 0.87 10.68
CA VAL A 23 12.56 0.54 10.40
C VAL A 23 12.73 -0.96 10.44
N ASP A 24 13.55 -1.48 9.54
CA ASP A 24 13.99 -2.87 9.54
C ASP A 24 15.52 -2.92 9.64
N ILE A 25 16.02 -3.64 10.63
CA ILE A 25 17.44 -3.83 10.89
C ILE A 25 17.71 -5.32 10.76
N SER A 26 18.42 -5.69 9.72
CA SER A 26 18.77 -7.08 9.41
C SER A 26 20.28 -7.30 9.56
N GLN A 27 20.65 -8.49 10.05
CA GLN A 27 22.05 -8.94 10.02
C GLN A 27 22.45 -9.31 8.59
N PRO A 28 23.73 -9.14 8.21
CA PRO A 28 24.21 -9.55 6.90
C PRO A 28 24.05 -11.07 6.71
N ASP A 29 23.75 -11.49 5.48
CA ASP A 29 23.54 -12.90 5.12
C ASP A 29 24.73 -13.78 5.53
N SER A 30 24.46 -14.83 6.30
CA SER A 30 25.48 -15.80 6.76
C SER A 30 26.14 -16.59 5.62
N SER A 31 25.71 -16.41 4.36
CA SER A 31 26.25 -17.05 3.17
C SER A 31 27.30 -16.20 2.42
N ALA A 32 27.64 -15.00 2.91
CA ALA A 32 28.74 -14.24 2.34
C ALA A 32 30.07 -14.97 2.57
N THR A 33 30.70 -15.41 1.49
CA THR A 33 32.00 -16.10 1.48
C THR A 33 33.07 -15.29 2.22
N ALA A 34 34.00 -16.02 2.86
CA ALA A 34 35.01 -15.55 3.83
C ALA A 34 36.03 -14.49 3.34
N VAL A 35 35.79 -13.82 2.21
CA VAL A 35 36.65 -12.79 1.65
C VAL A 35 36.23 -11.37 2.06
N ASP A 36 35.00 -11.17 2.56
CA ASP A 36 34.46 -9.85 2.97
C ASP A 36 34.38 -9.67 4.50
N ALA A 37 35.35 -10.21 5.24
CA ALA A 37 35.32 -10.21 6.71
C ALA A 37 35.48 -8.82 7.37
N GLU A 38 35.73 -7.75 6.62
CA GLU A 38 35.99 -6.40 7.15
C GLU A 38 34.82 -5.40 7.08
N ALA A 39 33.63 -5.81 6.64
CA ALA A 39 32.45 -4.94 6.71
C ALA A 39 31.18 -5.70 7.11
N LYS A 40 31.13 -6.18 8.37
CA LYS A 40 29.86 -6.55 9.03
C LYS A 40 29.02 -5.29 9.28
N THR A 41 28.55 -4.67 8.21
CA THR A 41 27.65 -3.52 8.27
C THR A 41 26.23 -4.04 8.42
N TRP A 42 25.54 -3.60 9.45
CA TRP A 42 24.12 -3.89 9.63
C TRP A 42 23.33 -3.20 8.52
N ALA A 43 22.44 -3.95 7.86
CA ALA A 43 21.56 -3.36 6.86
C ALA A 43 20.38 -2.69 7.57
N VAL A 44 20.32 -1.36 7.51
CA VAL A 44 19.21 -0.56 8.05
C VAL A 44 18.35 -0.07 6.89
N LYS A 45 17.08 -0.44 6.88
CA LYS A 45 16.09 -0.02 5.88
C LYS A 45 14.99 0.79 6.55
N PHE A 46 14.62 1.89 5.92
CA PHE A 46 13.52 2.75 6.36
C PHE A 46 12.32 2.58 5.44
N GLN A 47 11.13 2.58 6.02
CA GLN A 47 9.91 2.61 5.24
C GLN A 47 9.76 3.96 4.54
N HIS A 48 9.63 3.93 3.22
CA HIS A 48 9.57 5.12 2.38
C HIS A 48 8.19 5.77 2.43
N GLN A 49 8.10 7.00 2.95
CA GLN A 49 6.82 7.73 3.03
C GLN A 49 6.30 8.22 1.65
N SER A 50 7.17 8.29 0.65
CA SER A 50 6.86 8.82 -0.68
C SER A 50 6.61 7.70 -1.71
N SER A 51 5.94 8.06 -2.81
CA SER A 51 5.81 7.21 -4.00
C SER A 51 7.07 7.21 -4.87
N PHE A 52 8.11 7.95 -4.47
CA PHE A 52 9.37 8.02 -5.17
C PHE A 52 10.32 6.97 -4.64
N THR A 53 11.11 6.42 -5.55
CA THR A 53 12.32 5.67 -5.23
C THR A 53 13.49 6.65 -5.05
N GLU A 54 14.62 6.21 -4.50
CA GLU A 54 15.85 7.01 -4.48
C GLU A 54 16.34 7.37 -5.89
N GLN A 55 15.95 6.56 -6.89
CA GLN A 55 16.12 6.85 -8.31
C GLN A 55 15.06 7.87 -8.76
N SER A 56 15.48 8.83 -9.58
CA SER A 56 14.67 9.89 -10.18
C SER A 56 13.30 9.45 -10.69
N ILE A 57 12.34 10.38 -10.76
CA ILE A 57 10.99 10.12 -11.28
C ILE A 57 11.05 9.69 -12.75
N THR A 58 10.78 8.41 -13.01
CA THR A 58 10.50 7.90 -14.37
C THR A 58 9.07 8.27 -14.77
N GLU A 59 8.92 9.18 -15.73
CA GLU A 59 7.63 9.43 -16.39
C GLU A 59 7.35 8.31 -17.39
N ILE A 60 6.12 7.79 -17.39
CA ILE A 60 5.68 6.72 -18.29
C ILE A 60 4.37 7.10 -18.98
N THR A 61 4.05 6.37 -20.03
CA THR A 61 2.83 6.52 -20.82
C THR A 61 1.99 5.25 -20.78
N GLU A 62 0.84 5.26 -21.44
CA GLU A 62 -0.03 4.09 -21.52
C GLU A 62 0.68 2.86 -22.12
N SER A 63 1.57 3.04 -23.10
CA SER A 63 2.26 1.93 -23.77
C SER A 63 3.22 1.16 -22.86
N ASP A 64 3.60 1.75 -21.72
CA ASP A 64 4.47 1.11 -20.73
C ASP A 64 3.69 0.21 -19.76
N LEU A 65 2.35 0.34 -19.75
CA LEU A 65 1.47 -0.40 -18.87
C LEU A 65 1.22 -1.82 -19.38
N LYS A 66 1.03 -2.74 -18.44
CA LYS A 66 0.65 -4.13 -18.69
C LYS A 66 -0.60 -4.48 -17.87
N PRO A 67 -1.51 -5.32 -18.42
CA PRO A 67 -2.61 -5.86 -17.64
C PRO A 67 -2.13 -6.46 -16.31
N GLY A 68 -2.78 -6.09 -15.22
CA GLY A 68 -2.38 -6.43 -13.86
C GLY A 68 -1.53 -5.35 -13.16
N ASP A 69 -1.10 -4.30 -13.85
CA ASP A 69 -0.37 -3.20 -13.19
C ASP A 69 -1.23 -2.52 -12.11
N LEU A 70 -0.62 -2.28 -10.95
CA LEU A 70 -1.26 -1.60 -9.83
C LEU A 70 -1.08 -0.09 -9.95
N LEU A 71 -2.19 0.62 -10.05
CA LEU A 71 -2.27 2.07 -10.21
C LEU A 71 -2.54 2.71 -8.85
N PHE A 72 -1.52 3.34 -8.27
CA PHE A 72 -1.60 4.01 -6.98
C PHE A 72 -1.90 5.49 -7.15
N SER A 73 -2.88 5.98 -6.41
CA SER A 73 -3.32 7.37 -6.49
C SER A 73 -3.51 8.04 -5.12
N SER A 74 -3.48 9.37 -5.16
CA SER A 74 -3.93 10.25 -4.09
C SER A 74 -5.15 11.02 -4.60
N SER A 75 -6.33 10.72 -4.06
CA SER A 75 -7.58 11.41 -4.40
C SER A 75 -7.91 12.51 -3.37
N LEU A 76 -8.60 13.55 -3.82
CA LEU A 76 -9.05 14.71 -3.03
C LEU A 76 -10.38 14.47 -2.28
N GLY A 77 -10.93 13.25 -2.31
CA GLY A 77 -12.22 12.94 -1.68
C GLY A 77 -12.19 12.88 -0.15
N VAL A 78 -13.33 13.14 0.50
CA VAL A 78 -13.52 13.07 1.97
C VAL A 78 -13.16 11.71 2.59
N THR A 79 -13.36 10.60 1.86
CA THR A 79 -12.89 9.27 2.27
C THR A 79 -11.36 9.12 2.20
N SER A 80 -10.71 9.84 1.28
CA SER A 80 -9.25 9.88 1.15
C SER A 80 -8.59 10.68 2.28
N PHE A 81 -9.28 11.60 2.94
CA PHE A 81 -8.74 12.28 4.12
C PHE A 81 -8.62 11.34 5.32
N GLY A 82 -9.65 10.54 5.60
CA GLY A 82 -9.61 9.54 6.68
C GLY A 82 -8.47 8.54 6.52
N ILE A 83 -8.33 7.91 5.34
CA ILE A 83 -7.25 6.94 5.10
C ILE A 83 -5.87 7.60 5.14
N ARG A 84 -5.70 8.84 4.64
CA ARG A 84 -4.40 9.55 4.67
C ARG A 84 -3.99 10.01 6.05
N VAL A 85 -4.92 10.50 6.86
CA VAL A 85 -4.63 10.95 8.24
C VAL A 85 -4.11 9.79 9.09
N PHE A 86 -4.58 8.56 8.83
CA PHE A 86 -4.21 7.39 9.63
C PHE A 86 -3.13 6.48 9.01
N SER A 87 -2.77 6.65 7.73
CA SER A 87 -1.78 5.78 7.05
C SER A 87 -0.39 6.41 6.85
N THR A 88 -0.19 7.68 7.22
CA THR A 88 1.02 8.50 6.96
C THR A 88 1.55 8.49 5.52
N SER A 89 0.83 7.87 4.59
CA SER A 89 1.32 7.52 3.26
C SER A 89 0.89 8.52 2.20
N SER A 90 1.72 8.64 1.16
CA SER A 90 1.45 9.49 0.01
C SER A 90 0.39 8.95 -0.96
N VAL A 91 -0.24 7.80 -0.64
CA VAL A 91 -1.31 7.16 -1.40
C VAL A 91 -2.57 6.98 -0.56
N SER A 92 -3.73 7.11 -1.20
CA SER A 92 -5.03 6.86 -0.57
C SER A 92 -5.88 5.83 -1.30
N HIS A 93 -5.49 5.46 -2.51
CA HIS A 93 -6.28 4.61 -3.38
C HIS A 93 -5.37 3.77 -4.29
N VAL A 94 -5.86 2.60 -4.68
CA VAL A 94 -5.19 1.66 -5.59
C VAL A 94 -6.23 1.04 -6.51
N ALA A 95 -5.86 0.87 -7.77
CA ALA A 95 -6.67 0.29 -8.84
C ALA A 95 -5.82 -0.68 -9.67
N ILE A 96 -6.43 -1.45 -10.58
CA ILE A 96 -5.73 -2.37 -11.48
C ILE A 96 -5.94 -1.93 -12.93
N TYR A 97 -4.87 -1.83 -13.70
CA TYR A 97 -4.95 -1.68 -15.15
C TYR A 97 -5.32 -3.03 -15.78
N LEU A 98 -6.40 -3.07 -16.56
CA LEU A 98 -6.88 -4.30 -17.21
C LEU A 98 -6.36 -4.49 -18.64
N GLY A 99 -5.66 -3.50 -19.20
CA GLY A 99 -5.38 -3.42 -20.63
C GLY A 99 -6.43 -2.60 -21.38
N ASP A 100 -6.14 -2.29 -22.65
CA ASP A 100 -7.05 -1.58 -23.56
C ASP A 100 -7.66 -0.31 -22.95
N ASN A 101 -6.84 0.52 -22.31
CA ASN A 101 -7.29 1.74 -21.64
C ASN A 101 -8.30 1.54 -20.51
N ASN A 102 -8.47 0.32 -19.98
CA ASN A 102 -9.42 0.04 -18.90
C ASN A 102 -8.72 -0.08 -17.55
N VAL A 103 -9.36 0.46 -16.51
CA VAL A 103 -8.91 0.44 -15.12
C VAL A 103 -10.07 -0.05 -14.26
N ALA A 104 -9.84 -1.07 -13.44
CA ALA A 104 -10.77 -1.52 -12.42
C ALA A 104 -10.43 -0.88 -11.07
N GLU A 105 -11.41 -0.27 -10.44
CA GLU A 105 -11.27 0.41 -9.15
C GLU A 105 -12.50 0.16 -8.26
N ALA A 106 -12.29 0.13 -6.94
CA ALA A 106 -13.38 0.16 -5.97
C ALA A 106 -13.42 1.52 -5.26
N THR A 107 -14.44 2.32 -5.55
CA THR A 107 -14.61 3.67 -5.00
C THR A 107 -15.92 3.75 -4.23
N GLY A 108 -16.29 4.91 -3.68
CA GLY A 108 -17.55 5.06 -2.97
C GLY A 108 -18.82 4.67 -3.77
N ALA A 109 -18.70 4.59 -5.10
CA ALA A 109 -19.76 4.12 -6.00
C ALA A 109 -19.70 2.60 -6.29
N GLY A 110 -18.87 1.85 -5.58
CA GLY A 110 -18.67 0.41 -5.76
C GLY A 110 -17.48 0.04 -6.64
N VAL A 111 -17.43 -1.23 -7.03
CA VAL A 111 -16.43 -1.76 -7.99
C VAL A 111 -16.85 -1.36 -9.40
N GLN A 112 -15.97 -0.67 -10.11
CA GLN A 112 -16.24 -0.14 -11.44
C GLN A 112 -15.07 -0.38 -12.38
N ILE A 113 -15.36 -0.42 -13.67
CA ILE A 113 -14.36 -0.37 -14.73
C ILE A 113 -14.51 0.97 -15.43
N VAL A 114 -13.45 1.77 -15.42
CA VAL A 114 -13.39 3.11 -15.99
C VAL A 114 -12.25 3.20 -17.00
N SER A 115 -12.28 4.22 -17.87
CA SER A 115 -11.13 4.50 -18.72
C SER A 115 -9.92 4.98 -17.91
N LEU A 116 -8.72 4.67 -18.37
CA LEU A 116 -7.46 5.18 -17.82
C LEU A 116 -7.46 6.71 -17.77
N LYS A 117 -7.98 7.36 -18.81
CA LYS A 117 -8.17 8.81 -18.86
C LYS A 117 -9.03 9.34 -17.70
N LYS A 118 -10.12 8.64 -17.34
CA LYS A 118 -10.97 9.02 -16.21
C LYS A 118 -10.24 8.83 -14.87
N ALA A 119 -9.53 7.71 -14.69
CA ALA A 119 -8.70 7.47 -13.51
C ALA A 119 -7.61 8.54 -13.33
N MET A 120 -6.93 8.93 -14.42
CA MET A 120 -5.93 10.01 -14.42
C MET A 120 -6.51 11.39 -14.11
N LYS A 121 -7.76 11.66 -14.52
CA LYS A 121 -8.43 12.95 -14.30
C LYS A 121 -8.76 13.16 -12.82
N HIS A 122 -9.18 12.12 -12.11
CA HIS A 122 -9.63 12.20 -10.72
C HIS A 122 -8.53 11.96 -9.68
N SER A 123 -7.29 11.81 -10.14
CA SER A 123 -6.13 11.58 -9.31
C SER A 123 -5.16 12.76 -9.41
N ASP A 124 -4.61 13.23 -8.30
CA ASP A 124 -3.56 14.26 -8.34
C ASP A 124 -2.22 13.69 -8.81
N LYS A 125 -1.96 12.44 -8.48
CA LYS A 125 -0.73 11.69 -8.74
C LYS A 125 -1.08 10.25 -9.04
N LEU A 126 -0.53 9.68 -10.11
CA LEU A 126 -0.78 8.31 -10.52
C LEU A 126 0.55 7.64 -10.85
N PHE A 127 0.96 6.68 -10.03
CA PHE A 127 2.16 5.88 -10.28
C PHE A 127 1.84 4.40 -10.28
N VAL A 128 2.75 3.63 -10.83
CA VAL A 128 2.54 2.24 -11.20
C VAL A 128 3.55 1.36 -10.49
N LEU A 129 3.04 0.33 -9.82
CA LEU A 129 3.83 -0.82 -9.42
C LEU A 129 3.34 -2.07 -10.15
N ARG A 130 4.25 -3.01 -10.41
CA ARG A 130 3.99 -4.25 -11.14
C ARG A 130 4.34 -5.45 -10.30
N ALA A 131 3.45 -6.44 -10.24
CA ALA A 131 3.78 -7.74 -9.70
C ALA A 131 4.69 -8.48 -10.70
N PRO A 132 5.86 -9.00 -10.28
CA PRO A 132 6.74 -9.74 -11.17
C PRO A 132 6.08 -11.06 -11.58
N ASP A 133 6.48 -11.59 -12.74
CA ASP A 133 6.11 -12.93 -13.21
C ASP A 133 4.59 -13.20 -13.37
N LEU A 134 3.76 -12.15 -13.42
CA LEU A 134 2.33 -12.28 -13.72
C LEU A 134 2.13 -12.79 -15.16
N THR A 135 1.53 -13.96 -15.29
CA THR A 135 1.30 -14.57 -16.61
C THR A 135 0.10 -13.91 -17.33
N PRO A 136 0.02 -13.98 -18.67
CA PRO A 136 -1.13 -13.48 -19.42
C PRO A 136 -2.46 -14.11 -19.00
N GLN A 137 -2.45 -15.38 -18.62
CA GLN A 137 -3.65 -16.07 -18.11
C GLN A 137 -4.10 -15.47 -16.79
N GLN A 138 -3.18 -15.24 -15.85
CA GLN A 138 -3.50 -14.62 -14.56
C GLN A 138 -4.01 -13.19 -14.72
N ALA A 139 -3.45 -12.41 -15.64
CA ALA A 139 -3.97 -11.08 -15.96
C ALA A 139 -5.39 -11.14 -16.57
N THR A 140 -5.68 -12.17 -17.37
CA THR A 140 -7.02 -12.44 -17.89
C THR A 140 -7.98 -12.84 -16.76
N ASP A 141 -7.54 -13.64 -15.79
CA ASP A 141 -8.34 -14.06 -14.64
C ASP A 141 -8.65 -12.89 -13.70
N ILE A 142 -7.68 -11.97 -13.49
CA ILE A 142 -7.89 -10.69 -12.81
C ILE A 142 -8.99 -9.89 -13.51
N THR A 143 -8.92 -9.79 -14.84
CA THR A 143 -9.90 -9.09 -15.66
C THR A 143 -11.28 -9.74 -15.58
N ALA A 144 -11.35 -11.07 -15.63
CA ALA A 144 -12.58 -11.82 -15.49
C ALA A 144 -13.21 -11.62 -14.10
N PHE A 145 -12.39 -11.64 -13.05
CA PHE A 145 -12.85 -11.34 -11.69
C PHE A 145 -13.40 -9.92 -11.58
N ALA A 146 -12.65 -8.91 -12.04
CA ALA A 146 -13.09 -7.52 -12.02
C ALA A 146 -14.42 -7.30 -12.75
N ASN A 147 -14.61 -7.94 -13.90
CA ASN A 147 -15.88 -7.91 -14.63
C ASN A 147 -17.01 -8.63 -13.87
N LYS A 148 -16.74 -9.77 -13.25
CA LYS A 148 -17.73 -10.55 -12.48
C LYS A 148 -18.29 -9.77 -11.30
N ILE A 149 -17.46 -9.01 -10.59
CA ILE A 149 -17.86 -8.26 -9.40
C ILE A 149 -18.10 -6.77 -9.68
N LYS A 150 -18.06 -6.35 -10.94
CA LYS A 150 -18.46 -5.01 -11.36
C LYS A 150 -19.86 -4.70 -10.81
N ASP A 151 -20.06 -3.45 -10.41
CA ASP A 151 -21.29 -2.93 -9.80
C ASP A 151 -21.59 -3.47 -8.38
N SER A 152 -20.66 -4.23 -7.79
CA SER A 152 -20.70 -4.55 -6.36
C SER A 152 -20.50 -3.31 -5.49
N GLY A 153 -21.01 -3.34 -4.25
CA GLY A 153 -20.98 -2.19 -3.35
C GLY A 153 -19.59 -1.82 -2.83
N TYR A 154 -19.50 -0.66 -2.16
CA TYR A 154 -18.29 -0.25 -1.45
C TYR A 154 -18.34 -0.64 0.01
N ASN A 155 -17.26 -1.20 0.54
CA ASN A 155 -17.20 -1.72 1.91
C ASN A 155 -16.92 -0.62 2.95
N TYR A 156 -17.90 0.27 3.16
CA TYR A 156 -17.79 1.37 4.15
C TYR A 156 -17.62 0.87 5.60
N ARG A 157 -18.30 -0.23 5.95
CA ARG A 157 -18.18 -0.83 7.29
C ARG A 157 -16.75 -1.31 7.54
N GLY A 158 -16.16 -1.99 6.57
CA GLY A 158 -14.75 -2.39 6.60
C GLY A 158 -13.83 -1.20 6.87
N ILE A 159 -14.02 -0.07 6.18
CA ILE A 159 -13.23 1.15 6.41
C ILE A 159 -13.35 1.66 7.86
N VAL A 160 -14.55 1.67 8.45
CA VAL A 160 -14.76 2.13 9.83
C VAL A 160 -14.04 1.24 10.84
N GLU A 161 -14.07 -0.08 10.65
CA GLU A 161 -13.32 -1.05 11.46
C GLU A 161 -11.80 -0.96 11.22
N PHE A 162 -11.41 -0.60 9.99
CA PHE A 162 -10.02 -0.51 9.57
C PHE A 162 -9.26 0.70 10.14
N ILE A 163 -9.93 1.83 10.34
CA ILE A 163 -9.33 3.06 10.90
C ILE A 163 -8.64 2.83 12.25
N PRO A 164 -9.30 2.28 13.30
CA PRO A 164 -8.63 2.05 14.58
C PRO A 164 -7.47 1.06 14.45
N PHE A 165 -7.60 0.04 13.59
CA PHE A 165 -6.51 -0.91 13.32
C PHE A 165 -5.28 -0.24 12.73
N MET A 166 -5.43 0.71 11.80
CA MET A 166 -4.32 1.47 11.22
C MET A 166 -3.54 2.26 12.27
N VAL A 167 -4.22 2.76 13.31
CA VAL A 167 -3.58 3.50 14.41
C VAL A 167 -2.89 2.56 15.38
N THR A 168 -3.57 1.49 15.81
CA THR A 168 -3.04 0.56 16.82
C THR A 168 -1.86 -0.23 16.28
N ARG A 169 -1.90 -0.68 15.02
CA ARG A 169 -0.84 -1.52 14.43
C ARG A 169 0.53 -0.84 14.37
N GLN A 170 0.62 0.49 14.47
CA GLN A 170 1.90 1.20 14.46
C GLN A 170 2.82 0.75 15.60
N MET A 171 2.25 0.26 16.70
CA MET A 171 3.02 -0.33 17.80
C MET A 171 3.82 -1.59 17.39
N CYS A 172 3.36 -2.31 16.36
CA CYS A 172 4.07 -3.49 15.84
C CYS A 172 5.35 -3.13 15.08
N SER A 173 5.53 -1.85 14.72
CA SER A 173 6.74 -1.32 14.09
C SER A 173 7.79 -0.86 15.10
N LEU A 174 7.51 -0.93 16.41
CA LEU A 174 8.44 -0.47 17.46
C LEU A 174 9.64 -1.40 17.66
N ASN A 175 9.55 -2.65 17.22
CA ASN A 175 10.68 -3.58 17.21
C ASN A 175 11.29 -3.64 15.81
N PRO A 176 12.42 -2.95 15.55
CA PRO A 176 13.01 -2.88 14.22
C PRO A 176 13.81 -4.13 13.85
N PHE A 177 14.03 -5.07 14.77
CA PHE A 177 14.97 -6.18 14.60
C PHE A 177 14.32 -7.48 14.10
N SER A 178 13.01 -7.52 13.87
CA SER A 178 12.33 -8.74 13.43
C SER A 178 11.09 -8.45 12.56
N ALA A 179 11.22 -8.73 11.27
CA ALA A 179 10.10 -8.70 10.33
C ALA A 179 9.01 -9.74 10.68
N ASP A 180 9.41 -10.92 11.18
CA ASP A 180 8.48 -11.98 11.60
C ASP A 180 7.66 -11.56 12.82
N PHE A 181 8.29 -10.94 13.83
CA PHE A 181 7.55 -10.38 14.97
C PHE A 181 6.55 -9.33 14.52
N ARG A 182 6.96 -8.40 13.64
CA ARG A 182 6.07 -7.38 13.08
C ARG A 182 4.88 -8.03 12.38
N GLN A 183 5.12 -9.04 11.55
CA GLN A 183 4.06 -9.79 10.85
C GLN A 183 3.09 -10.46 11.82
N GLN A 184 3.60 -11.14 12.85
CA GLN A 184 2.77 -11.82 13.85
C GLN A 184 1.95 -10.84 14.67
N CYS A 185 2.55 -9.73 15.10
CA CYS A 185 1.89 -8.66 15.85
C CYS A 185 0.76 -8.03 15.02
N VAL A 186 1.03 -7.61 13.79
CA VAL A 186 0.04 -6.97 12.91
C VAL A 186 -1.09 -7.96 12.60
N SER A 187 -0.77 -9.22 12.30
CA SER A 187 -1.78 -10.25 12.02
C SER A 187 -2.63 -10.57 13.25
N GLY A 188 -2.05 -10.59 14.45
CA GLY A 188 -2.77 -10.78 15.71
C GLY A 188 -3.74 -9.64 16.00
N LEU A 189 -3.30 -8.39 15.84
CA LEU A 189 -4.16 -7.21 15.97
C LEU A 189 -5.29 -7.20 14.94
N ALA A 190 -4.99 -7.54 13.68
CA ALA A 190 -5.99 -7.60 12.61
C ALA A 190 -7.08 -8.61 12.95
N LYS A 191 -6.72 -9.82 13.40
CA LYS A 191 -7.67 -10.85 13.85
C LYS A 191 -8.54 -10.40 15.03
N ALA A 192 -8.00 -9.56 15.92
CA ALA A 192 -8.72 -9.09 17.09
C ALA A 192 -9.67 -7.91 16.80
N GLN A 193 -9.33 -7.06 15.82
CA GLN A 193 -10.01 -5.79 15.59
C GLN A 193 -10.86 -5.75 14.32
N LEU A 194 -10.59 -6.61 13.33
CA LEU A 194 -11.26 -6.60 12.03
C LEU A 194 -12.18 -7.80 11.91
N SER A 195 -13.39 -7.56 11.36
CA SER A 195 -14.30 -8.65 11.02
C SER A 195 -13.71 -9.49 9.88
N SER A 196 -13.79 -10.82 10.00
CA SER A 196 -13.54 -11.71 8.87
C SER A 196 -14.84 -11.90 8.10
N VAL A 197 -14.85 -11.55 6.81
CA VAL A 197 -15.96 -11.85 5.91
C VAL A 197 -15.52 -13.04 5.05
N GLY A 198 -16.28 -14.13 5.09
CA GLY A 198 -16.03 -15.29 4.23
C GLY A 198 -16.16 -14.92 2.75
N GLU A 199 -15.27 -15.44 1.90
CA GLU A 199 -15.21 -15.08 0.48
C GLU A 199 -16.51 -15.33 -0.31
N GLY A 200 -17.38 -16.24 0.16
CA GLY A 200 -18.61 -16.64 -0.53
C GLY A 200 -19.78 -15.65 -0.42
N ASP A 201 -19.82 -14.82 0.62
CA ASP A 201 -20.93 -13.89 0.90
C ASP A 201 -20.58 -12.41 0.62
N LYS A 202 -19.36 -12.17 0.13
CA LYS A 202 -18.84 -10.83 -0.07
C LYS A 202 -19.52 -10.14 -1.25
N LYS A 203 -20.17 -9.00 -0.97
CA LYS A 203 -20.89 -8.16 -1.95
C LYS A 203 -20.35 -6.74 -2.03
N SER A 204 -19.30 -6.45 -1.28
CA SER A 204 -18.70 -5.13 -1.24
C SER A 204 -17.20 -5.20 -0.98
N TRP A 205 -16.48 -4.25 -1.54
CA TRP A 205 -15.03 -4.14 -1.45
C TRP A 205 -14.62 -2.69 -1.21
N PHE A 206 -13.54 -2.46 -0.45
CA PHE A 206 -12.77 -1.23 -0.59
C PHE A 206 -11.57 -1.44 -1.52
N CYS A 207 -10.88 -0.35 -1.89
CA CYS A 207 -9.91 -0.37 -2.99
C CYS A 207 -8.80 -1.44 -2.89
N SER A 208 -8.00 -1.45 -1.83
CA SER A 208 -6.93 -2.43 -1.64
C SER A 208 -7.44 -3.84 -1.38
N GLU A 209 -8.62 -3.97 -0.78
CA GLU A 209 -9.30 -5.25 -0.59
C GLU A 209 -9.70 -5.87 -1.94
N PHE A 210 -10.30 -5.08 -2.84
CA PHE A 210 -10.59 -5.48 -4.22
C PHE A 210 -9.34 -5.95 -4.95
N VAL A 211 -8.26 -5.15 -4.90
CA VAL A 211 -7.01 -5.49 -5.59
C VAL A 211 -6.41 -6.79 -5.05
N THR A 212 -6.36 -6.95 -3.73
CA THR A 212 -5.80 -8.15 -3.10
C THR A 212 -6.60 -9.40 -3.45
N ASP A 213 -7.94 -9.32 -3.44
CA ASP A 213 -8.81 -10.43 -3.86
C ASP A 213 -8.60 -10.78 -5.34
N ALA A 214 -8.50 -9.79 -6.23
CA ALA A 214 -8.33 -10.04 -7.66
C ALA A 214 -7.06 -10.86 -7.96
N PHE A 215 -5.96 -10.47 -7.33
CA PHE A 215 -4.68 -11.19 -7.43
C PHE A 215 -4.74 -12.59 -6.81
N ALA A 216 -5.37 -12.73 -5.63
CA ALA A 216 -5.56 -14.03 -4.99
C ALA A 216 -6.42 -14.98 -5.85
N LYS A 217 -7.51 -14.48 -6.46
CA LYS A 217 -8.39 -15.26 -7.34
C LYS A 217 -7.72 -15.68 -8.64
N ALA A 218 -6.76 -14.91 -9.13
CA ALA A 218 -5.92 -15.29 -10.25
C ALA A 218 -4.77 -16.25 -9.88
N GLY A 219 -4.67 -16.70 -8.62
CA GLY A 219 -3.59 -17.58 -8.18
C GLY A 219 -2.22 -16.91 -8.16
N HIS A 220 -2.17 -15.58 -8.06
CA HIS A 220 -0.95 -14.78 -7.87
C HIS A 220 -1.13 -13.80 -6.71
N PRO A 221 -1.36 -14.29 -5.47
CA PRO A 221 -1.62 -13.41 -4.33
C PRO A 221 -0.47 -12.44 -4.08
N LEU A 222 -0.78 -11.19 -3.76
CA LEU A 222 0.23 -10.19 -3.38
C LEU A 222 0.79 -10.45 -1.97
N THR A 223 -0.01 -11.05 -1.11
CA THR A 223 0.30 -11.43 0.28
C THR A 223 -0.67 -12.53 0.72
N LEU A 224 -0.30 -13.31 1.73
CA LEU A 224 -1.17 -14.29 2.38
C LEU A 224 -2.08 -13.71 3.46
N ALA A 225 -1.94 -12.41 3.77
CA ALA A 225 -2.85 -11.72 4.66
C ALA A 225 -4.25 -11.57 4.03
N GLN A 226 -5.30 -11.56 4.86
CA GLN A 226 -6.67 -11.40 4.37
C GLN A 226 -6.83 -10.03 3.71
N SER A 227 -7.54 -9.98 2.58
CA SER A 227 -7.69 -8.75 1.78
C SER A 227 -8.29 -7.58 2.56
N GLY A 228 -9.19 -7.85 3.51
CA GLY A 228 -9.75 -6.83 4.40
C GLY A 228 -8.76 -6.23 5.41
N TRP A 229 -7.54 -6.75 5.51
CA TRP A 229 -6.50 -6.25 6.43
C TRP A 229 -5.48 -5.33 5.75
N ILE A 230 -5.58 -5.17 4.43
CA ILE A 230 -4.55 -4.52 3.62
C ILE A 230 -5.00 -3.13 3.20
N SER A 231 -4.21 -2.10 3.51
CA SER A 231 -4.40 -0.74 3.02
C SER A 231 -3.69 -0.51 1.68
N PRO A 232 -4.03 0.56 0.93
CA PRO A 232 -3.25 0.95 -0.24
C PRO A 232 -1.77 1.24 0.10
N ALA A 233 -1.50 1.79 1.28
CA ALA A 233 -0.15 2.04 1.75
C ALA A 233 0.62 0.72 1.95
N ASP A 234 -0.02 -0.30 2.52
CA ASP A 234 0.63 -1.61 2.72
C ASP A 234 1.08 -2.21 1.39
N LEU A 235 0.23 -2.18 0.36
CA LEU A 235 0.59 -2.63 -0.98
C LEU A 235 1.73 -1.78 -1.57
N MET A 236 1.71 -0.46 -1.39
CA MET A 236 2.80 0.40 -1.85
C MET A 236 4.14 0.04 -1.20
N HIS A 237 4.13 -0.32 0.09
CA HIS A 237 5.32 -0.73 0.84
C HIS A 237 5.75 -2.18 0.59
N MET A 238 5.01 -2.95 -0.23
CA MET A 238 5.45 -4.26 -0.74
C MET A 238 6.44 -4.14 -1.91
N ARG A 239 6.77 -2.92 -2.33
CA ARG A 239 7.74 -2.70 -3.40
C ARG A 239 9.17 -3.07 -3.01
N ALA A 240 9.96 -3.39 -4.02
CA ALA A 240 11.38 -3.63 -3.84
C ALA A 240 12.08 -2.43 -3.17
N GLY A 241 12.93 -2.72 -2.19
CA GLY A 241 13.66 -1.70 -1.43
C GLY A 241 12.88 -1.01 -0.31
N ASP A 242 11.63 -1.38 -0.06
CA ASP A 242 10.81 -0.81 1.02
C ASP A 242 10.57 -1.81 2.19
N VAL A 243 9.99 -1.32 3.29
CA VAL A 243 9.68 -2.12 4.48
C VAL A 243 8.17 -2.33 4.59
N SER A 244 7.74 -3.57 4.35
CA SER A 244 6.33 -3.95 4.40
C SER A 244 5.88 -4.32 5.82
N ALA A 245 4.65 -3.94 6.18
CA ALA A 245 4.00 -4.38 7.42
C ALA A 245 3.51 -5.83 7.33
N PHE A 246 2.98 -6.21 6.16
CA PHE A 246 2.62 -7.58 5.80
C PHE A 246 3.65 -8.15 4.83
N ARG A 247 3.99 -9.43 4.99
CA ARG A 247 4.93 -10.11 4.10
C ARG A 247 4.34 -10.20 2.68
N PRO A 248 5.04 -9.67 1.66
CA PRO A 248 4.65 -9.89 0.27
C PRO A 248 5.04 -11.29 -0.21
N GLU A 249 4.28 -11.87 -1.13
CA GLU A 249 4.68 -13.09 -1.83
C GLU A 249 5.77 -12.81 -2.87
N ALA A 250 5.72 -11.63 -3.50
CA ALA A 250 6.77 -11.11 -4.35
C ALA A 250 6.88 -9.58 -4.22
N GLN A 251 8.10 -9.06 -4.33
CA GLN A 251 8.33 -7.62 -4.25
C GLN A 251 7.80 -6.92 -5.50
N LEU A 252 6.93 -5.93 -5.30
CA LEU A 252 6.40 -5.13 -6.41
C LEU A 252 7.51 -4.28 -7.04
N GLN A 253 7.51 -4.21 -8.36
CA GLN A 253 8.50 -3.44 -9.13
C GLN A 253 7.94 -2.06 -9.45
N TYR A 254 8.73 -1.02 -9.20
CA TYR A 254 8.38 0.33 -9.61
C TYR A 254 8.50 0.47 -11.13
N VAL A 255 7.42 0.88 -11.80
CA VAL A 255 7.40 1.09 -13.26
C VAL A 255 7.58 2.56 -13.61
N GLY A 256 6.85 3.46 -12.95
CA GLY A 256 6.91 4.89 -13.22
C GLY A 256 5.67 5.67 -12.80
N HIS A 257 5.63 6.95 -13.16
CA HIS A 257 4.50 7.86 -12.95
C HIS A 257 3.81 8.19 -14.27
N LEU A 258 2.53 7.83 -14.39
CA LEU A 258 1.62 8.36 -15.42
C LEU A 258 1.25 9.83 -15.14
N LYS A 259 1.26 10.20 -13.85
CA LYS A 259 1.06 11.58 -13.39
C LYS A 259 1.93 11.83 -12.15
N PRO A 260 2.98 12.67 -12.25
CA PRO A 260 3.94 12.87 -11.16
C PRO A 260 3.34 13.50 -9.88
N GLY A 261 2.22 14.23 -9.97
CA GLY A 261 1.67 14.98 -8.84
C GLY A 261 1.93 16.47 -8.95
N ILE A 262 0.99 17.29 -8.43
CA ILE A 262 1.07 18.76 -8.47
C ILE A 262 2.32 19.27 -7.73
N TYR A 263 2.73 18.59 -6.65
CA TYR A 263 3.89 18.94 -5.83
C TYR A 263 5.24 18.82 -6.55
N ILE A 264 5.31 18.14 -7.71
CA ILE A 264 6.54 18.05 -8.51
C ILE A 264 6.65 19.20 -9.51
N LYS A 265 5.52 19.69 -10.04
CA LYS A 265 5.55 20.81 -11.00
C LYS A 265 6.18 22.05 -10.37
N THR A 266 5.95 22.31 -9.09
CA THR A 266 6.54 23.46 -8.39
C THR A 266 8.06 23.34 -8.24
N GLY A 267 8.62 22.14 -8.05
CA GLY A 267 10.07 21.93 -8.01
C GLY A 267 10.78 22.12 -9.35
N ARG A 268 10.10 21.79 -10.47
CA ARG A 268 10.61 22.01 -11.83
C ARG A 268 10.56 23.49 -12.26
N PHE A 269 9.67 24.29 -11.68
CA PHE A 269 9.63 25.75 -11.87
C PHE A 269 10.60 26.52 -10.97
N VAL A 270 11.02 25.94 -9.84
CA VAL A 270 12.01 26.54 -8.93
C VAL A 270 13.35 25.83 -9.11
N GLY A 271 13.93 25.93 -10.31
CA GLY A 271 15.36 25.72 -10.64
C GLY A 271 16.23 24.84 -9.73
N LEU A 272 15.76 23.67 -9.29
CA LEU A 272 16.52 22.70 -8.49
C LEU A 272 16.86 21.51 -9.39
N THR A 273 17.60 21.82 -10.44
CA THR A 273 18.49 20.88 -11.13
C THR A 273 19.90 21.46 -11.03
N ARG A 274 20.66 20.95 -10.07
CA ARG A 274 22.11 20.77 -10.19
C ARG A 274 22.41 19.34 -9.80
#